data_AF-A0A358DCD2-F1
#
_entry.id   AF-A0A358DCD2-F1
#
_cell.length_a   1.000
_cell.length_b   1.000
_cell.length_c   1.000
_cell.angle_alpha   90.00
_cell.angle_beta   90.00
_cell.angle_gamma   90.00
#
_symmetry.space_group_name_H-M   'P 1'
#
loop_
_entity.id
_entity.type
_entity.pdbx_description
1 polymer ?
#
loop_
_entity_poly.entity_id
_entity_poly.type
_entity_poly.pdbx_seq_one_letter_code
_entity_poly.pdbx_strand_id
1 'polypeptide(L)' 'MTTSLREQRGPFFGDFGGRFMPESLIAAIDELTAEYEAARIDPAFQAEFVRLLNSYAGRPSALTEVPRFA' A
#
# COMPACT_ATOMS: atom_id res chain seq x y z
N MET A 1 -16.83 -20.48 0.99
CA MET A 1 -16.69 -19.44 -0.05
C MET A 1 -15.59 -18.50 0.42
N THR A 2 -14.38 -18.64 -0.11
CA THR A 2 -13.24 -17.80 0.30
C THR A 2 -13.31 -16.48 -0.45
N THR A 3 -13.54 -15.38 0.25
CA THR A 3 -13.53 -14.02 -0.30
C THR A 3 -12.14 -13.70 -0.86
N SER A 4 -12.08 -13.03 -2.01
CA SER A 4 -10.81 -12.59 -2.60
C SER A 4 -10.12 -11.57 -1.69
N LEU A 5 -8.83 -11.77 -1.40
CA LEU A 5 -8.04 -10.82 -0.61
C LEU A 5 -7.96 -9.43 -1.26
N ARG A 6 -8.19 -9.32 -2.58
CA ARG A 6 -8.23 -8.03 -3.29
C ARG A 6 -9.42 -7.16 -2.87
N GLU A 7 -10.47 -7.77 -2.35
CA GLU A 7 -11.73 -7.10 -1.97
C GLU A 7 -11.80 -6.87 -0.46
N GLN A 8 -10.80 -7.35 0.30
CA GLN A 8 -10.74 -7.21 1.74
C GLN A 8 -10.65 -5.72 2.12
N ARG A 9 -11.50 -5.29 3.05
CA ARG A 9 -11.51 -3.93 3.62
C ARG A 9 -11.26 -3.99 5.12
N GLY A 10 -10.69 -2.91 5.65
CA GLY A 10 -10.44 -2.77 7.09
C GLY A 10 -9.15 -3.46 7.53
N PRO A 11 -8.86 -3.46 8.84
CA PRO A 11 -7.50 -3.75 9.29
C PRO A 11 -7.19 -5.25 9.31
N PHE A 12 -8.17 -6.12 9.10
CA PHE A 12 -8.00 -7.56 9.13
C PHE A 12 -8.10 -8.20 7.75
N PHE A 13 -7.23 -9.18 7.49
CA PHE A 13 -7.23 -10.10 6.37
C PHE A 13 -7.44 -11.52 6.91
N GLY A 14 -8.70 -11.98 6.91
CA GLY A 14 -9.08 -13.19 7.65
C GLY A 14 -8.80 -13.00 9.15
N ASP A 15 -8.08 -13.94 9.75
CA ASP A 15 -7.77 -13.92 11.18
C ASP A 15 -6.58 -13.00 11.55
N PHE A 16 -5.93 -12.38 10.57
CA PHE A 16 -4.67 -11.63 10.77
C PHE A 16 -4.82 -10.14 10.51
N GLY A 17 -4.01 -9.32 11.18
CA GLY A 17 -4.02 -7.85 11.06
C GLY A 17 -4.58 -7.19 12.32
N GLY A 18 -5.38 -6.14 12.16
CA GLY A 18 -5.97 -5.39 13.27
C GLY A 18 -5.17 -4.17 13.68
N ARG A 19 -5.63 -3.51 14.74
CA ARG A 19 -4.99 -2.33 15.34
C ARG A 19 -4.81 -2.56 16.84
N PHE A 20 -3.75 -3.29 17.19
CA PHE A 20 -3.43 -3.65 18.59
C PHE A 20 -2.39 -2.69 19.17
N MET A 21 -2.76 -1.42 19.31
CA MET A 21 -1.87 -0.32 19.72
C MET A 21 -2.40 0.39 20.97
N PRO A 22 -1.58 1.16 21.71
CA PRO A 22 -2.05 2.01 22.80
C PRO A 22 -3.07 3.06 22.32
N GLU A 23 -4.02 3.41 23.19
CA GLU A 23 -5.06 4.42 22.92
C GLU A 23 -4.48 5.76 22.45
N SER A 24 -3.32 6.15 22.98
CA SER A 24 -2.63 7.39 22.63
C SER A 24 -2.23 7.49 21.15
N LEU A 25 -2.19 6.37 20.41
CA LEU A 25 -1.85 6.34 18.99
C LEU A 25 -3.07 6.27 18.07
N ILE A 26 -4.27 6.02 18.60
CA ILE A 26 -5.47 5.79 17.78
C ILE A 26 -5.78 7.01 16.91
N ALA A 27 -5.76 8.21 17.50
CA ALA A 27 -6.04 9.45 16.77
C ALA A 27 -5.08 9.68 15.59
N ALA A 28 -3.78 9.45 15.79
CA ALA A 28 -2.78 9.63 14.73
C ALA A 28 -2.93 8.58 13.61
N ILE A 29 -3.30 7.34 13.96
CA ILE A 29 -3.55 6.28 12.97
C ILE A 29 -4.82 6.56 12.16
N ASP A 30 -5.86 7.11 12.79
CA ASP A 30 -7.08 7.49 12.10
C ASP A 30 -6.85 8.64 11.12
N GLU A 31 -6.11 9.67 11.54
CA GLU A 31 -5.68 10.76 10.65
C GLU A 31 -4.88 10.23 9.45
N LEU A 32 -3.85 9.42 9.70
CA LEU A 32 -3.05 8.82 8.63
C LEU A 32 -3.91 7.99 7.67
N THR A 33 -4.88 7.24 8.20
CA THR A 33 -5.78 6.42 7.37
C THR A 33 -6.65 7.30 6.47
N ALA A 34 -7.20 8.39 7.01
CA ALA A 34 -8.03 9.31 6.26
C ALA A 34 -7.24 9.98 5.12
N GLU A 35 -6.04 10.49 5.43
CA GLU A 35 -5.17 11.14 4.44
C GLU A 35 -4.68 10.15 3.38
N TYR A 36 -4.34 8.91 3.76
CA TYR A 36 -3.97 7.87 2.80
C TYR A 36 -5.12 7.55 1.84
N GLU A 37 -6.34 7.37 2.35
CA GLU A 37 -7.50 7.07 1.50
C GLU A 37 -7.81 8.21 0.53
N ALA A 38 -7.65 9.46 0.95
CA ALA A 38 -7.79 10.63 0.10
C ALA A 38 -6.68 10.69 -0.98
N ALA A 39 -5.41 10.60 -0.59
CA ALA A 39 -4.27 10.65 -1.49
C ALA A 39 -4.25 9.48 -2.50
N ARG A 40 -4.76 8.30 -2.10
CA ARG A 40 -4.82 7.11 -2.96
C ARG A 40 -5.67 7.33 -4.21
N ILE A 41 -6.72 8.15 -4.12
CA ILE A 41 -7.63 8.43 -5.25
C ILE A 41 -7.38 9.80 -5.90
N ASP A 42 -6.51 10.63 -5.33
CA ASP A 42 -6.16 11.95 -5.88
C ASP A 42 -5.27 11.80 -7.14
N PRO A 43 -5.74 12.27 -8.32
CA PRO A 43 -4.95 12.22 -9.55
C PRO A 43 -3.63 13.00 -9.47
N ALA A 44 -3.58 14.11 -8.72
CA ALA A 44 -2.37 14.92 -8.59
C ALA A 44 -1.28 14.16 -7.83
N PHE A 45 -1.65 13.57 -6.68
CA PHE A 45 -0.75 12.70 -5.92
C PHE A 45 -0.26 11.51 -6.75
N GLN A 46 -1.15 10.82 -7.45
CA GLN A 46 -0.77 9.68 -8.29
C GLN A 46 0.18 10.10 -9.42
N ALA A 47 -0.06 11.24 -10.08
CA ALA A 47 0.80 11.73 -11.14
C ALA A 47 2.21 12.07 -10.64
N GLU A 48 2.32 12.70 -9.48
CA GLU A 48 3.61 12.98 -8.84
C GLU A 48 4.33 11.70 -8.42
N PHE A 49 3.62 10.78 -7.76
CA PHE A 49 4.18 9.52 -7.31
C PHE A 49 4.73 8.71 -8.49
N VAL A 50 3.95 8.56 -9.57
CA VAL A 50 4.39 7.87 -10.79
C VAL A 50 5.57 8.59 -11.43
N ARG A 51 5.57 9.93 -11.50
CA ARG A 51 6.71 10.69 -12.01
C ARG A 51 7.98 10.37 -11.23
N LEU A 52 7.93 10.42 -9.90
CA LEU A 52 9.07 10.12 -9.03
C LEU A 52 9.53 8.66 -9.15
N LEU A 53 8.61 7.71 -9.27
CA LEU A 53 8.98 6.31 -9.51
C LEU A 53 9.82 6.17 -10.78
N ASN A 54 9.46 6.88 -11.86
CA ASN A 54 10.19 6.83 -13.12
C ASN A 54 11.50 7.64 -13.09
N SER A 55 11.44 8.89 -12.65
CA SER A 55 12.56 9.84 -12.81
C SER A 55 13.58 9.81 -11.68
N TYR A 56 13.21 9.28 -10.51
CA TYR A 56 14.05 9.27 -9.32
C TYR A 56 14.34 7.85 -8.83
N ALA A 57 13.32 7.00 -8.66
CA ALA A 57 13.49 5.65 -8.14
C ALA A 57 13.88 4.60 -9.21
N GLY A 58 13.94 4.99 -10.48
CA GLY A 58 14.37 4.15 -11.60
C GLY A 58 13.43 2.96 -11.90
N ARG A 59 12.12 3.15 -11.74
CA ARG A 59 11.09 2.17 -12.15
C ARG A 59 10.75 2.35 -13.64
N PRO A 60 10.26 1.29 -14.31
CA PRO A 60 10.14 -0.09 -13.82
C PRO A 60 11.51 -0.78 -13.72
N SER A 61 11.67 -1.66 -12.73
CA SER A 61 12.86 -2.50 -12.63
C SER A 61 12.85 -3.56 -13.72
N ALA A 62 14.01 -3.80 -14.35
CA ALA A 62 14.15 -4.87 -15.32
C ALA A 62 13.88 -6.24 -14.68
N LEU A 63 13.07 -7.06 -15.33
CA LEU A 63 12.92 -8.47 -14.98
C LEU A 63 14.02 -9.26 -15.71
N THR A 64 14.97 -9.80 -14.96
CA THR A 64 16.12 -10.51 -15.53
C THR A 64 15.90 -12.02 -15.46
N GLU A 65 15.97 -12.69 -16.61
CA GLU A 65 15.95 -14.16 -16.68
C GLU A 65 17.25 -14.73 -16.07
N VAL A 66 17.14 -15.80 -15.28
CA VAL A 66 18.29 -16.46 -14.65
C VAL A 66 18.47 -17.86 -15.25
N PRO A 67 19.20 -17.99 -16.38
CA PRO A 67 19.33 -19.26 -17.11
C PRO A 67 20.14 -20.33 -16.38
N ARG A 68 20.81 -19.96 -15.28
CA ARG A 68 21.57 -20.88 -14.40
C ARG A 68 21.09 -20.76 -12.97
N PHE A 69 19.78 -20.92 -12.78
CA PHE A 69 19.19 -21.04 -11.45
C PHE A 69 19.43 -22.48 -10.98
N ALA A 70 20.36 -22.67 -10.03
CA ALA A 70 20.68 -23.97 -9.45
C ALA A 70 19.71 -24.33 -8.32
#